data_AF-A0A9D6XQH2-F1
#
_entry.id   AF-A0A9D6XQH2-F1
#
_cell.length_a   1.000
_cell.length_b   1.000
_cell.length_c   1.000
_cell.angle_alpha   90.00
_cell.angle_beta   90.00
_cell.angle_gamma   90.00
#
_symmetry.space_group_name_H-M   'P 1'
#
loop_
_entity.id
_entity.type
_entity.pdbx_description
1 polymer ?
#
loop_
_entity_poly.entity_id
_entity_poly.type
_entity_poly.pdbx_seq_one_letter_code
_entity_poly.pdbx_strand_id
1 'polypeptide(L)' 'MSARFLVDSDVHLVSLDTPSVDLPPFPAHLVLLGNDVVIVENLRNLDAIPQEVFELIVLPLKIVGRDGSPVRALARPL' A
#
# COMPACT_ATOMS: atom_id res chain seq x y z
N MET A 1 6.66 -7.32 10.61
CA MET A 1 5.19 -7.50 10.70
C MET A 1 4.81 -8.61 9.73
N SER A 2 3.88 -9.50 10.08
CA SER A 2 3.48 -10.59 9.17
C SER A 2 2.32 -10.14 8.28
N ALA A 3 2.37 -10.43 6.98
CA ALA A 3 1.29 -10.12 6.04
C ALA A 3 -0.07 -10.70 6.49
N ARG A 4 -0.05 -11.89 7.10
CA ARG A 4 -1.27 -12.56 7.59
C ARG A 4 -1.95 -11.77 8.71
N PHE A 5 -1.16 -11.16 9.60
CA PHE A 5 -1.69 -10.35 10.68
C PHE A 5 -2.47 -9.13 10.17
N LEU A 6 -1.99 -8.51 9.08
CA LEU A 6 -2.66 -7.35 8.47
C LEU A 6 -4.01 -7.75 7.86
N VAL A 7 -4.05 -8.89 7.14
CA VAL A 7 -5.29 -9.46 6.60
C VAL A 7 -6.28 -9.76 7.72
N ASP A 8 -5.83 -10.45 8.77
CA ASP A 8 -6.68 -10.82 9.91
C ASP A 8 -7.16 -9.60 10.72
N SER A 9 -6.55 -8.42 10.51
CA SER A 9 -6.92 -7.15 11.15
C SER A 9 -7.83 -6.27 10.28
N ASP A 10 -8.38 -6.80 9.18
CA ASP A 10 -9.28 -6.08 8.26
C ASP A 10 -8.64 -4.85 7.59
N VAL A 11 -7.34 -4.92 7.33
CA VAL A 11 -6.61 -3.89 6.58
C VAL A 11 -6.82 -4.10 5.07
N HIS A 12 -7.27 -3.07 4.36
CA HIS A 12 -7.48 -3.13 2.90
C HIS A 12 -6.35 -2.53 2.06
N LEU A 13 -5.40 -1.82 2.68
CA LEU A 13 -4.26 -1.21 2.00
C LEU A 13 -3.04 -1.15 2.91
N VAL A 14 -1.88 -1.51 2.36
CA VAL A 14 -0.57 -1.39 3.00
C VAL A 14 0.32 -0.50 2.13
N SER A 15 1.04 0.42 2.75
CA SER A 15 1.93 1.33 2.05
C SER A 15 3.31 1.42 2.67
N LEU A 16 4.34 1.61 1.83
CA LEU A 16 5.75 1.54 2.19
C LEU A 16 6.53 2.63 1.45
N ASP A 17 7.61 3.12 2.05
CA ASP A 17 8.61 3.99 1.40
C ASP A 17 9.73 3.21 0.69
N THR A 18 9.64 1.88 0.71
CA THR A 18 10.55 0.98 0.00
C THR A 18 10.02 0.60 -1.39
N PRO A 19 10.89 0.12 -2.30
CA PRO A 19 10.46 -0.37 -3.61
C PRO A 19 9.67 -1.67 -3.57
N SER A 20 9.62 -2.36 -2.43
CA SER A 20 8.88 -3.61 -2.31
C SER A 20 8.48 -3.95 -0.87
N VAL A 21 7.39 -4.71 -0.71
CA VAL A 21 6.96 -5.26 0.59
C VAL A 21 7.79 -6.48 1.03
N ASP A 22 8.40 -7.20 0.08
CA ASP A 22 9.21 -8.38 0.33
C ASP A 22 10.19 -8.68 -0.83
N LEU A 23 10.72 -9.90 -0.86
CA LEU A 23 11.68 -10.38 -1.85
C LEU A 23 11.18 -11.68 -2.48
N PRO A 24 11.66 -12.06 -3.69
CA PRO A 24 11.35 -13.35 -4.30
C PRO A 24 11.49 -14.51 -3.30
N PRO A 25 10.50 -15.41 -3.18
CA PRO A 25 9.39 -15.64 -4.11
C PRO A 25 8.11 -14.80 -3.87
N PHE A 26 8.22 -13.66 -3.19
CA PHE A 26 7.14 -12.70 -2.92
C PHE A 26 5.98 -13.23 -2.04
N PRO A 27 6.25 -13.92 -0.92
CA PRO A 27 5.20 -14.51 -0.08
C PRO A 27 4.22 -13.49 0.51
N ALA A 28 4.68 -12.29 0.87
CA ALA A 28 3.83 -11.22 1.39
C ALA A 28 2.94 -10.64 0.28
N HIS A 29 3.44 -10.45 -0.96
CA HIS A 29 2.59 -10.04 -2.08
C HIS A 29 1.43 -11.02 -2.28
N LEU A 30 1.74 -12.32 -2.31
CA LEU A 30 0.73 -13.36 -2.53
C LEU A 30 -0.33 -13.36 -1.42
N VAL A 31 0.07 -13.19 -0.16
CA VAL A 31 -0.87 -13.13 0.97
C VAL A 31 -1.72 -11.85 0.91
N LEU A 32 -1.10 -10.68 0.69
CA LEU A 32 -1.82 -9.40 0.70
C LEU A 32 -2.76 -9.29 -0.51
N LEU A 33 -2.23 -9.41 -1.73
CA LEU A 33 -3.02 -9.26 -2.96
C LEU A 33 -4.04 -10.39 -3.12
N GLY A 34 -3.73 -11.60 -2.63
CA GLY A 34 -4.67 -12.73 -2.63
C GLY A 34 -5.84 -12.57 -1.66
N ASN A 35 -5.80 -11.58 -0.75
CA ASN A 35 -6.88 -11.23 0.17
C ASN A 35 -7.36 -9.77 -0.06
N ASP A 36 -7.24 -9.27 -1.30
CA ASP A 36 -7.70 -7.93 -1.71
C ASP A 36 -7.07 -6.75 -0.92
N VAL A 37 -5.89 -6.96 -0.32
CA VAL A 37 -5.13 -5.90 0.34
C VAL A 37 -4.19 -5.25 -0.67
N VAL A 38 -4.48 -4.00 -1.02
CA VAL A 38 -3.70 -3.23 -2.00
C VAL A 38 -2.33 -2.86 -1.45
N ILE A 39 -1.28 -2.95 -2.27
CA ILE A 39 0.09 -2.56 -1.91
C ILE A 39 0.45 -1.25 -2.62
N VAL A 40 0.97 -0.29 -1.86
CA VAL A 40 1.49 0.99 -2.37
C VAL A 40 2.97 1.12 -2.01
N GLU A 41 3.83 1.14 -3.01
CA GLU A 41 5.28 1.16 -2.84
C GLU A 41 5.86 2.55 -3.16
N ASN A 42 7.09 2.79 -2.71
CA ASN A 42 7.85 4.01 -2.99
C ASN A 42 7.16 5.31 -2.53
N LEU A 43 6.41 5.28 -1.41
CA LEU A 43 5.93 6.52 -0.80
C LEU A 43 7.10 7.43 -0.42
N ARG A 44 6.83 8.73 -0.40
CA ARG A 44 7.81 9.79 -0.11
C ARG A 44 7.19 10.83 0.80
N ASN A 45 8.04 11.63 1.44
CA ASN A 45 7.63 12.75 2.29
C ASN A 45 6.79 12.32 3.50
N LEU A 46 7.05 11.11 4.03
CA LEU A 46 6.33 10.56 5.19
C LEU A 46 6.61 11.37 6.46
N ASP A 47 7.79 11.97 6.56
CA ASP A 47 8.23 12.85 7.65
C ASP A 47 7.43 14.17 7.74
N ALA A 48 6.76 14.56 6.65
CA ALA A 48 5.90 15.74 6.63
C ALA A 48 4.47 15.48 7.12
N ILE A 49 4.12 14.23 7.46
CA ILE A 49 2.79 13.87 7.94
C ILE A 49 2.72 14.19 9.45
N PRO A 50 1.89 15.14 9.89
CA PRO A 50 1.95 15.68 11.25
C PRO A 50 1.27 14.81 12.32
N GLN A 51 0.55 13.76 11.91
CA GLN A 51 -0.30 12.94 12.77
C GLN A 51 -0.33 11.48 12.31
N GLU A 52 -0.53 10.55 13.25
CA GLU A 52 -0.55 9.11 12.95
C GLU A 52 -1.78 8.67 12.17
N VAL A 53 -2.91 9.37 12.36
CA VAL A 53 -4.19 9.07 11.71
C VAL A 53 -4.54 10.19 10.74
N PHE A 54 -4.60 9.88 9.45
CA PHE A 54 -4.83 10.85 8.37
C PHE A 54 -5.58 10.17 7.23
N GLU A 55 -6.11 10.96 6.29
CA GLU A 55 -6.67 10.40 5.07
C GLU A 55 -5.58 10.22 4.02
N LEU A 56 -5.40 8.98 3.57
CA LEU A 56 -4.52 8.62 2.47
C LEU A 56 -5.35 8.47 1.19
N ILE A 57 -5.01 9.25 0.16
CA ILE A 57 -5.66 9.22 -1.15
C ILE A 57 -4.68 8.63 -2.16
N VAL A 58 -5.00 7.45 -2.69
CA VAL A 58 -4.19 6.72 -3.67
C VAL A 58 -5.07 6.28 -4.83
N LEU A 59 -5.16 7.13 -5.86
CA LEU A 59 -6.04 6.88 -7.01
C LEU A 59 -5.22 6.33 -8.18
N PRO A 60 -5.44 5.06 -8.61
CA PRO A 60 -4.79 4.51 -9.78
C PRO A 60 -5.39 5.08 -11.06
N LEU A 61 -4.59 5.12 -12.12
CA LEU A 61 -5.08 5.34 -13.47
C LEU A 61 -5.93 4.14 -13.89
N LYS A 62 -6.99 4.40 -14.68
CA LYS A 62 -7.86 3.36 -15.22
C LYS A 62 -7.22 2.69 -16.44
N ILE A 63 -6.15 1.91 -16.21
CA ILE A 63 -5.42 1.20 -17.27
C ILE A 63 -5.92 -0.25 -17.34
N VAL A 64 -6.48 -0.63 -18.48
CA VAL A 64 -7.04 -1.97 -18.68
C VAL A 64 -5.93 -3.01 -18.88
N GLY A 65 -6.05 -4.16 -18.22
CA GLY A 65 -5.14 -5.31 -18.41
C GLY A 65 -3.75 -5.10 -17.81
N ARG A 66 -3.63 -4.27 -16.76
CA ARG A 66 -2.41 -4.08 -15.97
C ARG A 66 -2.62 -4.53 -14.54
N ASP A 67 -1.51 -4.90 -13.89
CA ASP A 67 -1.40 -5.38 -12.51
C ASP A 67 -1.17 -4.24 -11.50
N GLY A 68 -0.82 -3.04 -11.98
CA GLY A 68 -0.64 -1.85 -11.15
C GLY A 68 -0.72 -0.56 -11.94
N SER A 69 -0.61 0.56 -11.23
CA SER A 69 -0.60 1.91 -11.81
C SER A 69 0.33 2.81 -11.02
N PRO A 70 1.07 3.73 -11.66
CA PRO A 70 1.64 4.86 -10.95
C PRO A 70 0.50 5.71 -10.34
N VAL A 71 0.80 6.37 -9.24
CA VAL A 71 -0.15 7.19 -8.49
C VAL A 71 0.47 8.50 -8.05
N ARG A 72 -0.37 9.51 -7.85
CA ARG A 72 -0.02 10.67 -7.02
C ARG A 72 -0.64 10.46 -5.64
N ALA A 73 0.11 9.83 -4.75
CA ALA A 73 -0.32 9.66 -3.36
C ALA A 73 -0.40 11.03 -2.68
N LEU A 74 -1.51 11.27 -1.99
CA LEU A 74 -1.74 12.48 -1.20
C LEU A 74 -2.13 12.07 0.22
N ALA A 75 -1.67 12.85 1.19
CA ALA A 75 -2.12 12.75 2.58
C ALA A 75 -2.75 14.09 2.98
N ARG A 76 -3.87 14.05 3.71
CA ARG A 76 -4.46 15.22 4.36
C ARG A 76 -4.91 14.88 5.78
N PRO A 77 -4.94 15.86 6.70
CA PRO A 77 -5.58 15.66 7.99
C PRO A 77 -7.03 15.19 7.82
N LEU A 78 -7.49 14.35 8.75
CA LEU A 78 -8.91 14.00 8.88
C LEU A 78 -9.77 15.23 9.21
#